data_AF-A0A2E0XSG1-F1
#
_entry.id   AF-A0A2E0XSG1-F1
#
_cell.length_a   1.000
_cell.length_b   1.000
_cell.length_c   1.000
_cell.angle_alpha   90.00
_cell.angle_beta   90.00
_cell.angle_gamma   90.00
#
_symmetry.space_group_name_H-M   'P 1'
#
loop_
_entity.id
_entity.type
_entity.pdbx_description
1 polymer ?
#
loop_
_entity_poly.entity_id
_entity_poly.type
_entity_poly.pdbx_seq_one_letter_code
_entity_poly.pdbx_strand_id
1 'polypeptide(L)'
;MGPLIESHANDKVVELTEIRDGQSILEVAVRTGLAFYEIVTRNPNGSNQGIDLSKGMLEKATKRLSKLSDSNCSLDVGTTFDLSIEDESIDILVNNYMLDP
;
A
#
# COMPACT_ATOMS: atom_id res chain seq x y z
N MET A 1 17.22 -15.45 9.08
CA MET A 1 17.65 -14.04 9.09
C MET A 1 16.78 -13.32 8.07
N GLY A 2 15.60 -12.80 8.46
CA GLY A 2 14.52 -12.52 7.49
C GLY A 2 13.46 -11.47 7.88
N PRO A 3 13.12 -11.25 9.16
CA PRO A 3 12.10 -10.23 9.51
C PRO A 3 12.67 -8.81 9.70
N LEU A 4 13.88 -8.69 10.27
CA LEU A 4 14.47 -7.41 10.70
C LEU A 4 14.90 -6.49 9.54
N ILE A 5 15.29 -7.07 8.40
CA ILE A 5 15.73 -6.30 7.23
C ILE A 5 14.50 -5.72 6.50
N GLU A 6 13.42 -6.50 6.38
CA GLU A 6 12.16 -6.05 5.77
C GLU A 6 11.47 -4.97 6.62
N SER A 7 11.50 -5.06 7.96
CA SER A 7 10.91 -4.02 8.82
C SER A 7 11.64 -2.67 8.67
N HIS A 8 12.98 -2.67 8.72
CA HIS A 8 13.76 -1.44 8.53
C HIS A 8 13.60 -0.83 7.13
N ALA A 9 13.45 -1.65 6.09
CA ALA A 9 13.21 -1.14 4.74
C ALA A 9 11.82 -0.50 4.61
N ASN A 10 10.79 -1.06 5.26
CA ASN A 10 9.45 -0.47 5.28
C ASN A 10 9.41 0.81 6.10
N ASP A 11 9.99 0.83 7.31
CA ASP A 11 10.08 2.06 8.13
C ASP A 11 10.72 3.21 7.33
N LYS A 12 11.78 2.90 6.58
CA LYS A 12 12.53 3.86 5.78
C LYS A 12 11.79 4.31 4.53
N VAL A 13 11.03 3.44 3.85
CA VAL A 13 10.20 3.83 2.69
C VAL A 13 9.03 4.72 3.12
N VAL A 14 8.44 4.44 4.28
CA VAL A 14 7.36 5.28 4.82
C VAL A 14 7.93 6.59 5.41
N GLU A 15 9.18 6.61 5.89
CA GLU A 15 9.90 7.87 6.24
C GLU A 15 10.30 8.71 5.02
N LEU A 16 10.65 8.07 3.89
CA LEU A 16 11.09 8.77 2.68
C LEU A 16 9.95 9.31 1.83
N THR A 17 8.75 8.76 1.99
CA THR A 17 7.53 9.28 1.36
C THR A 17 6.94 10.34 2.28
N GLU A 18 6.84 11.59 1.82
CA GLU A 18 6.18 12.68 2.56
C GLU A 18 4.65 12.47 2.63
N ILE A 19 4.22 11.32 3.13
CA ILE A 19 2.80 10.99 3.30
C ILE A 19 2.21 11.96 4.30
N ARG A 20 1.22 12.70 3.82
CA ARG A 20 0.40 13.63 4.59
C ARG A 20 -1.03 13.13 4.56
N ASP A 21 -1.70 13.31 5.68
CA ASP A 21 -3.11 12.96 5.78
C ASP A 21 -3.97 13.78 4.81
N GLY A 22 -4.98 13.13 4.22
CA GLY A 22 -5.86 13.70 3.20
C GLY A 22 -5.41 13.47 1.76
N GLN A 23 -4.31 12.74 1.51
CA GLN A 23 -3.82 12.46 0.16
C GLN A 23 -4.51 11.26 -0.50
N SER A 24 -4.47 11.22 -1.83
CA SER A 24 -4.78 10.03 -2.63
C SER A 24 -3.51 9.23 -2.90
N ILE A 25 -3.42 8.03 -2.31
CA ILE A 25 -2.23 7.18 -2.36
C ILE A 25 -2.56 5.84 -3.01
N LEU A 26 -1.73 5.42 -3.97
CA LEU A 26 -1.74 4.08 -4.54
C LEU A 26 -0.48 3.34 -4.11
N GLU A 27 -0.61 2.18 -3.45
CA GLU A 27 0.49 1.22 -3.34
C GLU A 27 0.32 0.09 -4.36
N VAL A 28 1.38 -0.17 -5.12
CA VAL A 28 1.45 -1.33 -6.00
C VAL A 28 2.43 -2.35 -5.44
N ALA A 29 2.10 -3.63 -5.62
CA ALA A 29 2.81 -4.76 -5.03
C ALA A 29 2.72 -4.75 -3.49
N VAL A 30 1.49 -4.59 -2.98
CA VAL A 30 1.17 -4.53 -1.54
C VAL A 30 1.74 -5.72 -0.76
N ARG A 31 1.82 -6.89 -1.39
CA ARG A 31 2.21 -8.16 -0.77
C ARG A 31 1.37 -8.40 0.50
N THR A 32 2.02 -8.64 1.63
CA THR A 32 1.29 -8.87 2.89
C THR A 32 0.75 -7.57 3.50
N GLY A 33 1.03 -6.39 2.93
CA GLY A 33 0.49 -5.10 3.38
C GLY A 33 1.19 -4.49 4.60
N LEU A 34 2.49 -4.77 4.79
CA LEU A 34 3.24 -4.18 5.91
C LEU A 34 3.47 -2.67 5.70
N ALA A 35 3.98 -2.26 4.53
CA ALA A 35 4.07 -0.85 4.17
C ALA A 35 2.68 -0.21 4.07
N PHE A 36 1.74 -0.85 3.37
CA PHE A 36 0.36 -0.36 3.27
C PHE A 36 -0.29 -0.02 4.61
N TYR A 37 -0.08 -0.86 5.62
CA TYR A 37 -0.60 -0.62 6.96
C TYR A 37 -0.09 0.70 7.55
N GLU A 38 1.20 0.99 7.38
CA GLU A 38 1.80 2.25 7.82
C GLU A 38 1.30 3.45 7.00
N ILE A 39 1.12 3.28 5.68
CA ILE A 39 0.53 4.30 4.80
C ILE A 39 -0.87 4.67 5.29
N VAL A 40 -1.76 3.69 5.45
CA VAL A 40 -3.15 3.89 5.90
C VAL A 40 -3.20 4.50 7.30
N THR A 41 -2.28 4.11 8.19
CA THR A 41 -2.20 4.68 9.54
C THR A 41 -1.84 6.17 9.52
N ARG A 42 -1.01 6.61 8.56
CA ARG A 42 -0.58 8.02 8.42
C ARG A 42 -1.53 8.86 7.57
N ASN A 43 -2.37 8.23 6.77
CA ASN A 43 -3.36 8.87 5.89
C ASN A 43 -4.80 8.41 6.18
N PRO A 44 -5.30 8.52 7.43
CA PRO A 44 -6.62 8.01 7.82
C PRO A 44 -7.79 8.75 7.16
N ASN A 45 -7.64 10.04 6.82
CA ASN A 45 -8.69 10.86 6.21
C ASN A 45 -8.56 10.99 4.68
N GLY A 46 -7.48 10.45 4.10
CA GLY A 46 -7.29 10.40 2.65
C GLY A 46 -7.91 9.17 1.99
N SER A 47 -7.46 8.87 0.77
CA SER A 47 -7.82 7.67 0.01
C SER A 47 -6.59 6.79 -0.17
N ASN A 48 -6.69 5.53 0.25
CA ASN A 48 -5.57 4.59 0.19
C ASN A 48 -5.97 3.36 -0.64
N GLN A 49 -5.40 3.19 -1.82
CA GLN A 49 -5.66 2.05 -2.69
C GLN A 49 -4.42 1.17 -2.76
N GLY A 50 -4.60 -0.14 -2.61
CA GLY A 50 -3.50 -1.09 -2.70
C GLY A 50 -3.82 -2.18 -3.72
N ILE A 51 -2.87 -2.48 -4.62
CA ILE A 51 -3.03 -3.58 -5.57
C ILE A 51 -1.89 -4.61 -5.51
N ASP A 52 -2.23 -5.87 -5.72
CA ASP A 52 -1.26 -6.96 -5.87
C ASP A 52 -1.83 -8.07 -6.78
N LEU A 53 -0.97 -8.71 -7.58
CA LEU A 53 -1.37 -9.83 -8.44
C LEU A 53 -1.82 -11.06 -7.64
N SER A 54 -1.30 -11.23 -6.42
CA SER A 54 -1.52 -12.40 -5.61
C SER A 54 -2.69 -12.21 -4.64
N LYS A 55 -3.82 -12.85 -4.95
CA LYS A 55 -4.97 -12.93 -4.04
C LYS A 55 -4.58 -13.43 -2.64
N GLY A 56 -3.71 -14.45 -2.55
CA GLY A 56 -3.25 -14.99 -1.27
C GLY A 56 -2.38 -14.03 -0.45
N MET A 57 -1.75 -13.04 -1.11
CA MET A 57 -1.06 -11.94 -0.41
C MET A 57 -2.07 -10.91 0.08
N LEU A 58 -3.04 -10.54 -0.76
CA LEU A 58 -4.12 -9.62 -0.37
C LEU A 58 -4.93 -10.14 0.81
N GLU A 59 -5.25 -11.43 0.88
CA GLU A 59 -5.92 -12.03 2.05
C GLU A 59 -5.12 -11.80 3.36
N LYS A 60 -3.78 -11.86 3.29
CA LYS A 60 -2.91 -11.56 4.44
C LYS A 60 -2.88 -10.06 4.74
N ALA A 61 -2.91 -9.22 3.71
CA ALA A 61 -2.97 -7.76 3.85
C ALA A 61 -4.29 -7.31 4.45
N THR A 62 -5.44 -7.81 3.98
CA THR A 62 -6.76 -7.57 4.57
C THR A 62 -6.78 -7.96 6.04
N LYS A 63 -6.23 -9.13 6.40
CA LYS A 63 -6.13 -9.56 7.81
C LYS A 63 -5.24 -8.65 8.65
N ARG A 64 -4.21 -8.02 8.07
CA ARG A 64 -3.36 -7.05 8.76
C ARG A 64 -4.10 -5.72 8.96
N LEU A 65 -4.77 -5.24 7.91
CA LEU A 65 -5.54 -3.98 7.91
C LEU A 65 -6.79 -4.04 8.78
N SER A 66 -7.36 -5.22 9.04
CA SER A 66 -8.52 -5.36 9.94
C SER A 66 -8.27 -4.87 11.38
N LYS A 67 -7.02 -4.51 11.70
CA LYS A 67 -6.63 -3.87 12.96
C LYS A 67 -6.86 -2.35 12.95
N LEU A 68 -7.09 -1.75 11.78
CA LEU A 68 -7.38 -0.33 11.57
C LEU A 68 -8.90 -0.20 11.39
N SER A 69 -9.61 0.19 12.43
CA SER A 69 -11.05 0.48 12.35
C SER A 69 -11.29 1.69 11.44
N ASP A 70 -12.34 1.63 10.61
CA ASP A 70 -12.85 2.77 9.81
C ASP A 70 -11.82 3.44 8.91
N SER A 71 -10.84 2.67 8.41
CA SER A 71 -9.82 3.20 7.50
C SER A 71 -10.35 3.29 6.06
N ASN A 72 -10.17 4.46 5.44
CA ASN A 72 -10.46 4.70 4.01
C ASN A 72 -9.41 3.99 3.14
N CYS A 73 -9.50 2.67 3.06
CA CYS A 73 -8.61 1.87 2.24
C CYS A 73 -9.33 0.77 1.43
N SER A 74 -8.80 0.46 0.25
CA SER A 74 -9.20 -0.68 -0.57
C SER A 74 -8.00 -1.54 -0.96
N LEU A 75 -8.26 -2.83 -1.18
CA LEU A 75 -7.28 -3.80 -1.66
C LEU A 75 -7.87 -4.58 -2.81
N ASP A 76 -7.22 -4.53 -3.97
CA ASP A 76 -7.73 -5.13 -5.20
C ASP A 76 -6.67 -5.98 -5.91
N VAL A 77 -7.12 -7.05 -6.56
CA VAL A 77 -6.23 -7.82 -7.45
C VAL A 77 -6.05 -7.03 -8.73
N GLY A 78 -4.82 -6.65 -9.07
CA GLY A 78 -4.57 -5.76 -10.20
C GLY A 78 -3.11 -5.71 -10.65
N THR A 79 -2.88 -5.00 -11.74
CA THR A 79 -1.57 -4.80 -12.37
C THR A 79 -1.40 -3.34 -12.80
N THR A 80 -0.16 -2.88 -12.92
CA THR A 80 0.17 -1.54 -13.43
C THR A 80 -0.17 -1.35 -14.91
N PHE A 81 -0.26 -2.44 -15.68
CA PHE A 81 -0.61 -2.38 -17.10
C PHE A 81 -2.09 -2.06 -17.35
N ASP A 82 -2.94 -2.20 -16.33
CA ASP A 82 -4.38 -1.97 -16.40
C ASP A 82 -4.87 -1.41 -15.05
N LEU A 83 -4.51 -0.14 -14.80
CA LEU A 83 -4.97 0.60 -13.63
C LEU A 83 -6.33 1.21 -13.94
N SER A 84 -7.38 0.72 -13.28
CA SER A 84 -8.72 1.33 -13.30
C SER A 84 -8.77 2.56 -12.38
N ILE A 85 -7.88 3.52 -12.60
CA ILE A 85 -7.72 4.74 -11.81
C ILE A 85 -7.83 5.94 -12.75
N GLU A 86 -8.51 7.00 -12.31
CA GLU A 86 -8.65 8.23 -13.10
C GLU A 86 -7.30 8.92 -13.29
N ASP A 87 -7.06 9.50 -14.48
CA ASP A 87 -5.84 10.27 -14.74
C ASP A 87 -5.69 11.42 -13.74
N GLU A 88 -4.45 11.70 -13.34
CA GLU A 88 -4.08 12.79 -12.41
C GLU A 88 -4.76 12.74 -11.02
N SER A 89 -5.32 11.59 -10.62
CA SER A 89 -6.07 11.44 -9.35
C SER A 89 -5.24 10.97 -8.15
N ILE A 90 -3.96 10.60 -8.37
CA ILE A 90 -3.06 10.06 -7.34
C ILE A 90 -1.96 11.07 -7.01
N ASP A 91 -1.85 11.44 -5.73
CA ASP A 91 -0.79 12.32 -5.23
C ASP A 91 0.54 11.57 -5.07
N ILE A 92 0.46 10.31 -4.59
CA ILE A 92 1.64 9.47 -4.31
C ILE A 92 1.43 8.05 -4.83
N LEU A 93 2.35 7.59 -5.68
CA LEU A 93 2.51 6.18 -6.04
C LEU A 93 3.64 5.56 -5.21
N VAL A 94 3.31 4.58 -4.37
CA VAL A 94 4.29 3.80 -3.64
C VAL A 94 4.47 2.45 -4.33
N ASN A 95 5.72 2.08 -4.57
CA ASN A 95 6.08 0.78 -5.11
C ASN A 95 7.31 0.28 -4.36
N ASN A 96 7.10 -0.74 -3.51
CA ASN A 96 8.17 -1.31 -2.72
C ASN A 96 8.48 -2.73 -3.21
N TYR A 97 9.48 -2.82 -4.09
CA TYR A 97 9.97 -4.06 -4.71
C TYR A 97 9.01 -4.71 -5.73
N MET A 98 8.60 -3.97 -6.74
CA MET A 98 7.99 -4.55 -7.94
C MET A 98 9.04 -5.18 -8.86
N LEU A 99 8.69 -6.37 -9.35
CA LEU A 99 9.35 -7.02 -10.46
C LEU A 99 8.25 -7.32 -11.48
N ASP A 100 8.11 -6.45 -12.47
CA ASP A 100 7.22 -6.65 -13.61
C ASP A 100 8.06 -6.99 -14.86
N PRO A 101 7.56 -7.86 -15.77
CA PRO A 101 8.23 -8.22 -17.02
C PRO A 101 8.21 -7.12 -18.09
#